data_AF-A0A944Z2M3-F1
#
_entry.id   AF-A0A944Z2M3-F1
#
_cell.length_a   1.000
_cell.length_b   1.000
_cell.length_c   1.000
_cell.angle_alpha   90.00
_cell.angle_beta   90.00
_cell.angle_gamma   90.00
#
_symmetry.space_group_name_H-M   'P 1'
#
loop_
_entity.id
_entity.type
_entity.pdbx_description
1 polymer ?
#
loop_
_entity_poly.entity_id
_entity_poly.type
_entity_poly.pdbx_seq_one_letter_code
_entity_poly.pdbx_strand_id
1 'polypeptide(L)'
;MLKLFKNLARSGKEQLLLLAQVQLFITACSWPFLASWGLGMSIAAPLGNLIFGPFLATFLLLCSLVTICQIISIPHAPIITLLEWCSQFWVWSVGQGSSSWLLYTTRPPFILSIFVLVMAFLIVAQWPRERMRCSLALCILLITASLTTHIVNRYHHNQKLIIRATPISIEQKQGGTEVTVSKQTARMGVNKATLIFNLQPAVVKATGSPQISNLILEQPTSAWCKALSQAVTQLKIKNLNVQLSYKKESPALARQLTALKSACLASDTKYAQKKKQRIPPTRRLTNKPASKRIPKII
;
A
#
# COMPACT_ATOMS: atom_id res chain seq x y z
N MET A 1 -15.80 43.09 -12.49
CA MET A 1 -14.86 41.95 -12.40
C MET A 1 -14.66 41.37 -11.00
N LEU A 2 -14.35 42.15 -9.95
CA LEU A 2 -14.04 41.64 -8.60
C LEU A 2 -15.18 40.82 -7.93
N LYS A 3 -16.45 41.19 -8.14
CA LYS A 3 -17.62 40.40 -7.71
C LYS A 3 -17.74 39.06 -8.47
N LEU A 4 -17.38 39.04 -9.76
CA LEU A 4 -17.42 37.86 -10.62
C LEU A 4 -16.33 36.87 -10.23
N PHE A 5 -15.10 37.34 -9.97
CA PHE A 5 -14.02 36.53 -9.41
C PHE A 5 -14.35 36.00 -8.01
N LYS A 6 -14.97 36.79 -7.14
CA LYS A 6 -15.46 36.31 -5.84
C LYS A 6 -16.52 35.22 -5.99
N ASN A 7 -17.44 35.35 -6.94
CA ASN A 7 -18.49 34.35 -7.19
C ASN A 7 -17.92 33.06 -7.81
N LEU A 8 -16.98 33.17 -8.77
CA LEU A 8 -16.24 32.03 -9.32
C LEU A 8 -15.41 31.31 -8.24
N ALA A 9 -14.70 32.07 -7.41
CA ALA A 9 -13.90 31.51 -6.32
C ALA A 9 -14.78 30.87 -5.23
N ARG A 10 -15.97 31.43 -4.96
CA ARG A 10 -16.93 30.84 -4.02
C ARG A 10 -17.52 29.54 -4.57
N SER A 11 -17.89 29.53 -5.85
CA SER A 11 -18.38 28.34 -6.56
C SER A 11 -17.32 27.23 -6.60
N GLY A 12 -16.08 27.57 -6.92
CA GLY A 12 -14.98 26.60 -6.98
C GLY A 12 -14.67 25.95 -5.63
N LYS A 13 -14.75 26.70 -4.52
CA LYS A 13 -14.59 26.14 -3.17
C LYS A 13 -15.68 25.14 -2.83
N GLU A 14 -16.93 25.45 -3.18
CA GLU A 14 -18.08 24.57 -2.93
C GLU A 14 -17.99 23.29 -3.78
N GLN A 15 -17.57 23.42 -5.04
CA GLN A 15 -17.32 22.27 -5.92
C GLN A 15 -16.18 21.38 -5.40
N LEU A 16 -15.10 21.99 -4.91
CA LEU A 16 -13.95 21.23 -4.38
C LEU A 16 -14.32 20.52 -3.07
N LEU A 17 -15.12 21.16 -2.22
CA LEU A 17 -15.67 20.53 -1.01
C LEU A 17 -16.62 19.38 -1.35
N LEU A 18 -17.51 19.57 -2.34
CA LEU A 18 -18.40 18.51 -2.82
C LEU A 18 -17.60 17.33 -3.37
N LEU A 19 -16.58 17.60 -4.18
CA LEU A 19 -15.70 16.57 -4.73
C LEU A 19 -14.97 15.82 -3.61
N ALA A 20 -14.42 16.53 -2.63
CA ALA A 20 -13.78 15.92 -1.47
C ALA A 20 -14.75 15.02 -0.68
N GLN A 21 -15.98 15.48 -0.48
CA GLN A 21 -17.03 14.72 0.22
C GLN A 21 -17.39 13.44 -0.54
N VAL A 22 -17.60 13.53 -1.86
CA VAL A 22 -17.89 12.36 -2.71
C VAL A 22 -16.72 11.38 -2.68
N GLN A 23 -15.48 11.84 -2.77
CA GLN A 23 -14.30 10.97 -2.73
C GLN A 23 -14.13 10.28 -1.37
N LEU A 24 -14.38 11.00 -0.27
CA LEU A 24 -14.38 10.42 1.08
C LEU A 24 -15.47 9.37 1.23
N PHE A 25 -16.67 9.63 0.71
CA PHE A 25 -17.78 8.68 0.71
C PHE A 25 -17.42 7.39 -0.06
N ILE A 26 -16.90 7.53 -1.29
CA ILE A 26 -16.47 6.38 -2.11
C ILE A 26 -15.36 5.60 -1.40
N THR A 27 -14.39 6.30 -0.81
CA THR A 27 -13.28 5.67 -0.07
C THR A 27 -13.79 4.91 1.16
N ALA A 28 -14.70 5.51 1.92
CA ALA A 28 -15.31 4.88 3.09
C ALA A 28 -16.14 3.65 2.70
N CYS A 29 -16.91 3.72 1.62
CA CYS A 29 -17.69 2.58 1.11
C CYS A 29 -16.79 1.46 0.58
N SER A 30 -15.66 1.80 -0.04
CA SER A 30 -14.71 0.82 -0.60
C SER A 30 -13.88 0.14 0.49
N TRP A 31 -13.71 0.78 1.65
CA TRP A 31 -12.83 0.32 2.71
C TRP A 31 -13.16 -1.10 3.22
N PRO A 32 -14.41 -1.44 3.58
CA PRO A 32 -14.77 -2.80 3.99
C PRO A 32 -14.42 -3.86 2.95
N PHE A 33 -14.69 -3.59 1.67
CA PHE A 33 -14.41 -4.52 0.58
C PHE A 33 -12.91 -4.76 0.44
N LEU A 34 -12.11 -3.69 0.38
CA LEU A 34 -10.66 -3.78 0.25
C LEU A 34 -10.01 -4.48 1.45
N ALA A 35 -10.45 -4.15 2.67
CA ALA A 35 -9.97 -4.81 3.88
C ALA A 35 -10.36 -6.29 3.94
N SER A 36 -11.60 -6.64 3.57
CA SER A 36 -12.05 -8.04 3.49
C SER A 36 -11.28 -8.85 2.44
N TRP A 37 -10.78 -8.18 1.39
CA TRP A 37 -9.94 -8.74 0.36
C TRP A 37 -8.47 -8.80 0.74
N GLY A 38 -8.04 -8.19 1.85
CA GLY A 38 -6.64 -8.19 2.30
C GLY A 38 -5.78 -7.21 1.50
N LEU A 39 -6.40 -6.21 0.87
CA LEU A 39 -5.73 -5.15 0.16
C LEU A 39 -5.40 -4.00 1.13
N GLY A 40 -4.20 -3.45 0.98
CA GLY A 40 -3.77 -2.30 1.75
C GLY A 40 -4.50 -1.03 1.29
N MET A 41 -4.89 -0.20 2.24
CA MET A 41 -5.56 1.06 2.00
C MET A 41 -4.57 2.20 2.10
N SER A 42 -4.44 3.00 1.05
CA SER A 42 -3.55 4.16 1.10
C SER A 42 -4.18 5.26 1.96
N ILE A 43 -3.46 5.73 2.99
CA ILE A 43 -3.82 6.95 3.75
C ILE A 43 -3.91 8.15 2.80
N ALA A 44 -3.08 8.14 1.76
CA ALA A 44 -3.07 9.16 0.74
C ALA A 44 -4.18 8.97 -0.31
N ALA A 45 -5.06 7.96 -0.23
CA ALA A 45 -6.11 7.74 -1.24
C ALA A 45 -7.07 8.93 -1.37
N PRO A 46 -7.60 9.53 -0.29
CA PRO A 46 -8.49 10.69 -0.42
C PRO A 46 -7.78 11.90 -1.06
N LEU A 47 -6.54 12.17 -0.62
CA LEU A 47 -5.72 13.26 -1.16
C LEU A 47 -5.34 12.99 -2.62
N GLY A 48 -4.96 11.76 -2.93
CA GLY A 48 -4.64 11.26 -4.25
C GLY A 48 -5.85 11.47 -5.17
N ASN A 49 -7.03 10.99 -4.80
CA ASN A 49 -8.22 11.13 -5.65
C ASN A 49 -8.62 12.60 -5.85
N LEU A 50 -8.39 13.48 -4.87
CA LEU A 50 -8.66 14.92 -5.01
C LEU A 50 -7.73 15.58 -6.04
N ILE A 51 -6.45 15.18 -6.07
CA ILE A 51 -5.44 15.73 -6.99
C ILE A 51 -5.53 15.05 -8.36
N PHE A 52 -5.64 13.73 -8.37
CA PHE A 52 -5.65 12.88 -9.56
C PHE A 52 -6.98 12.90 -10.29
N GLY A 53 -8.10 13.23 -9.64
CA GLY A 53 -9.41 13.33 -10.30
C GLY A 53 -9.45 14.41 -11.39
N PRO A 54 -9.18 15.69 -11.06
CA PRO A 54 -9.06 16.76 -12.05
C PRO A 54 -8.00 16.46 -13.11
N PHE A 55 -6.89 15.87 -12.67
CA PHE A 55 -5.81 15.50 -13.57
C PHE A 55 -6.24 14.45 -14.62
N LEU A 56 -6.93 13.39 -14.18
CA LEU A 56 -7.47 12.34 -15.04
C LEU A 56 -8.54 12.91 -15.99
N ALA A 57 -9.38 13.83 -15.52
CA ALA A 57 -10.35 14.52 -16.37
C ALA A 57 -9.65 15.33 -17.47
N THR A 58 -8.60 16.09 -17.14
CA THR A 58 -7.77 16.81 -18.11
C THR A 58 -7.12 15.84 -19.09
N PHE A 59 -6.55 14.73 -18.61
CA PHE A 59 -5.94 13.72 -19.46
C PHE A 59 -6.94 13.13 -20.47
N LEU A 60 -8.14 12.75 -20.02
CA LEU A 60 -9.20 12.22 -20.88
C LEU A 60 -9.70 13.27 -21.88
N LEU A 61 -9.83 14.53 -21.45
CA LEU A 61 -10.18 15.64 -22.33
C LEU A 61 -9.14 15.79 -23.44
N LEU A 62 -7.84 15.81 -23.11
CA LEU A 62 -6.76 15.90 -24.10
C LEU A 62 -6.77 14.71 -25.05
N CYS A 63 -6.95 13.48 -24.55
CA CYS A 63 -7.10 12.30 -25.41
C CYS A 63 -8.28 12.46 -26.39
N SER A 64 -9.45 12.90 -25.91
CA SER A 64 -10.61 13.12 -26.77
C SER A 64 -10.39 14.21 -27.80
N LEU A 65 -9.70 15.30 -27.43
CA LEU A 65 -9.34 16.38 -28.35
C LEU A 65 -8.38 15.90 -29.44
N VAL A 66 -7.38 15.08 -29.10
CA VAL A 66 -6.49 14.46 -30.10
C VAL A 66 -7.32 13.64 -31.11
N THR A 67 -8.25 12.81 -30.64
CA THR A 67 -9.13 12.02 -31.52
C THR A 67 -9.98 12.93 -32.41
N ILE A 68 -10.58 14.00 -31.87
CA ILE A 68 -11.41 14.93 -32.65
C ILE A 68 -10.57 15.67 -33.70
N CYS A 69 -9.40 16.18 -33.34
CA CYS A 69 -8.51 16.86 -34.28
C CYS A 69 -8.05 15.91 -35.38
N GLN A 70 -7.77 14.63 -35.05
CA GLN A 70 -7.44 13.62 -36.05
C GLN A 70 -8.60 13.38 -37.03
N ILE A 71 -9.85 13.33 -36.56
CA ILE A 71 -11.03 13.14 -37.41
C ILE A 71 -11.25 14.33 -38.36
N ILE A 72 -11.01 15.56 -37.89
CA ILE A 72 -11.21 16.79 -38.68
C ILE A 72 -9.95 17.14 -39.50
N SER A 73 -8.89 16.33 -39.44
CA SER A 73 -7.59 16.62 -40.07
C SER A 73 -6.95 17.94 -39.61
N ILE A 74 -7.17 18.35 -38.35
CA ILE A 74 -6.53 19.51 -37.74
C ILE A 74 -5.17 19.09 -37.14
N PRO A 75 -4.09 19.87 -37.34
CA PRO A 75 -2.81 19.58 -36.71
C PRO A 75 -2.93 19.61 -35.19
N HIS A 76 -2.52 18.52 -34.54
CA HIS A 76 -2.73 18.26 -33.10
C HIS A 76 -1.43 18.05 -32.32
N ALA A 77 -0.28 18.32 -32.94
CA ALA A 77 1.04 18.31 -32.29
C ALA A 77 1.09 19.03 -30.92
N PRO A 78 0.55 20.25 -30.74
CA PRO A 78 0.59 20.91 -29.43
C PRO A 78 -0.23 20.17 -28.36
N ILE A 79 -1.33 19.51 -28.74
CA ILE A 79 -2.16 18.73 -27.81
C ILE A 79 -1.41 17.47 -27.37
N ILE A 80 -0.70 16.81 -28.29
CA ILE A 80 0.17 15.67 -27.97
C ILE A 80 1.24 16.09 -26.97
N THR A 81 1.93 17.21 -27.19
CA THR A 81 2.95 17.71 -26.26
C THR A 81 2.36 17.93 -24.87
N LEU A 82 1.17 18.54 -24.78
CA LEU A 82 0.50 18.75 -23.49
C LEU A 82 0.10 17.42 -22.81
N LEU A 83 -0.36 16.44 -23.59
CA LEU A 83 -0.67 15.09 -23.11
C LEU A 83 0.58 14.37 -22.57
N GLU A 84 1.73 14.56 -23.21
CA GLU A 84 3.00 14.02 -22.76
C GLU A 84 3.44 14.64 -21.42
N TRP A 85 3.38 15.98 -21.31
CA TRP A 85 3.65 16.67 -20.04
C TRP A 85 2.73 16.20 -18.93
N CYS A 86 1.44 16.03 -19.23
CA CYS A 86 0.51 15.43 -18.30
C CYS A 86 0.99 14.02 -17.89
N SER A 87 1.24 13.14 -18.86
CA SER A 87 1.67 11.76 -18.58
C SER A 87 2.93 11.70 -17.71
N GLN A 88 3.92 12.55 -17.98
CA GLN A 88 5.15 12.64 -17.19
C GLN A 88 4.88 13.12 -15.77
N PHE A 89 4.05 14.16 -15.59
CA PHE A 89 3.65 14.63 -14.27
C PHE A 89 2.90 13.55 -13.48
N TRP A 90 2.04 12.77 -14.13
CA TRP A 90 1.34 11.65 -13.52
C TRP A 90 2.31 10.59 -13.01
N VAL A 91 3.22 10.12 -13.88
CA VAL A 91 4.24 9.12 -13.52
C VAL A 91 5.11 9.62 -12.37
N TRP A 92 5.55 10.88 -12.42
CA TRP A 92 6.32 11.50 -11.36
C TRP A 92 5.55 11.53 -10.03
N SER A 93 4.28 11.95 -10.06
CA SER A 93 3.42 12.05 -8.87
C SER A 93 3.17 10.67 -8.23
N VAL A 94 2.88 9.66 -9.05
CA VAL A 94 2.72 8.26 -8.59
C VAL A 94 4.02 7.73 -8.00
N GLY A 95 5.17 8.09 -8.59
CA GLY A 95 6.50 7.70 -8.12
C GLY A 95 6.87 8.22 -6.72
N GLN A 96 6.22 9.30 -6.25
CA GLN A 96 6.40 9.80 -4.88
C GLN A 96 5.72 8.93 -3.81
N GLY A 97 4.84 8.01 -4.23
CA GLY A 97 4.16 7.09 -3.34
C GLY A 97 5.12 6.20 -2.56
N SER A 98 4.91 6.09 -1.25
CA SER A 98 5.65 5.16 -0.39
C SER A 98 4.75 4.02 0.06
N SER A 99 5.29 2.79 0.10
CA SER A 99 4.55 1.64 0.66
C SER A 99 4.17 1.82 2.14
N SER A 100 4.76 2.79 2.83
CA SER A 100 4.39 3.18 4.20
C SER A 100 3.03 3.91 4.29
N TRP A 101 2.49 4.37 3.17
CA TRP A 101 1.16 4.97 3.13
C TRP A 101 0.05 3.92 3.12
N LEU A 102 0.39 2.66 2.83
CA LEU A 102 -0.56 1.57 2.83
C LEU A 102 -0.77 1.07 4.27
N LEU A 103 -1.99 1.24 4.76
CA LEU A 103 -2.48 0.62 5.98
C LEU A 103 -3.05 -0.75 5.66
N TYR A 104 -2.64 -1.73 6.45
CA TYR A 104 -3.12 -3.10 6.36
C TYR A 104 -3.86 -3.41 7.64
N THR A 105 -4.98 -4.11 7.51
CA THR A 105 -5.83 -4.49 8.63
C THR A 105 -6.02 -6.00 8.55
N THR A 106 -5.92 -6.68 9.69
CA THR A 106 -6.53 -8.02 9.83
C THR A 106 -8.04 -7.86 9.64
N ARG A 107 -8.71 -8.94 9.20
CA ARG A 107 -10.16 -8.96 8.91
C ARG A 107 -10.94 -8.04 9.87
N PRO A 108 -11.46 -6.89 9.39
CA PRO A 108 -12.19 -5.99 10.26
C PRO A 108 -13.45 -6.70 10.78
N PRO A 109 -13.87 -6.46 12.04
CA PRO A 109 -15.11 -7.01 12.53
C PRO A 109 -16.27 -6.48 11.68
N PHE A 110 -17.18 -7.37 11.28
CA PHE A 110 -18.29 -7.05 10.38
C PHE A 110 -19.14 -5.86 10.86
N ILE A 111 -19.34 -5.74 12.18
CA ILE A 111 -20.05 -4.63 12.82
C ILE A 111 -19.40 -3.28 12.50
N LEU A 112 -18.06 -3.21 12.52
CA LEU A 112 -17.33 -1.99 12.18
C LEU A 112 -17.52 -1.62 10.70
N SER A 113 -17.53 -2.62 9.81
CA SER A 113 -17.78 -2.40 8.39
C SER A 113 -19.18 -1.82 8.13
N ILE A 114 -20.21 -2.37 8.78
CA ILE A 114 -21.57 -1.81 8.71
C ILE A 114 -21.58 -0.38 9.28
N PHE A 115 -20.96 -0.16 10.43
CA PHE A 115 -20.91 1.14 11.05
C PHE A 115 -20.31 2.20 10.13
N VAL A 116 -19.18 1.90 9.46
CA VAL A 116 -18.57 2.82 8.49
C VAL A 116 -19.51 3.11 7.31
N LEU A 117 -20.21 2.11 6.79
CA LEU A 117 -21.17 2.31 5.69
C LEU A 117 -22.38 3.16 6.11
N VAL A 118 -22.97 2.89 7.27
CA VAL A 118 -24.08 3.67 7.82
C VAL A 118 -23.64 5.13 8.03
N MET A 119 -22.45 5.33 8.60
CA MET A 119 -21.90 6.66 8.81
C MET A 119 -21.62 7.40 7.49
N ALA A 120 -21.10 6.70 6.48
CA ALA A 120 -20.93 7.26 5.14
C ALA A 120 -22.27 7.70 4.53
N PHE A 121 -23.31 6.87 4.66
CA PHE A 121 -24.64 7.17 4.13
C PHE A 121 -25.31 8.34 4.87
N LEU A 122 -25.23 8.37 6.21
CA LEU A 122 -25.77 9.47 7.01
C LEU A 122 -25.14 10.82 6.65
N ILE A 123 -23.85 10.86 6.29
CA ILE A 123 -23.21 12.09 5.79
C ILE A 123 -23.87 12.57 4.50
N VAL A 124 -24.12 11.67 3.55
CA VAL A 124 -24.71 12.03 2.25
C VAL A 124 -26.17 12.42 2.41
N ALA A 125 -26.92 11.72 3.28
CA ALA A 125 -28.33 11.96 3.52
C ALA A 125 -28.62 13.31 4.21
N GLN A 126 -27.71 13.81 5.05
CA GLN A 126 -27.93 15.01 5.86
C GLN A 126 -27.52 16.33 5.17
N TRP A 127 -27.93 16.58 3.93
CA TRP A 127 -27.58 17.81 3.18
C TRP A 127 -28.39 19.06 3.63
N PRO A 128 -27.90 19.93 4.55
CA PRO A 128 -27.41 21.27 4.16
C PRO A 128 -26.23 21.88 4.98
N ARG A 129 -25.80 23.07 4.54
CA ARG A 129 -24.52 23.82 4.70
C ARG A 129 -23.85 23.93 6.09
N GLU A 130 -24.56 23.81 7.22
CA GLU A 130 -23.94 23.91 8.56
C GLU A 130 -23.20 22.61 8.99
N ARG A 131 -23.37 21.52 8.23
CA ARG A 131 -22.90 20.17 8.54
C ARG A 131 -21.50 19.81 8.04
N MET A 132 -20.75 20.77 7.50
CA MET A 132 -19.32 20.59 7.16
C MET A 132 -18.47 20.23 8.41
N ARG A 133 -18.91 20.65 9.60
CA ARG A 133 -18.32 20.25 10.89
C ARG A 133 -18.62 18.79 11.23
N CYS A 134 -19.79 18.27 10.85
CA CYS A 134 -20.16 16.87 11.06
C CYS A 134 -19.38 15.95 10.12
N SER A 135 -19.17 16.32 8.85
CA SER A 135 -18.34 15.52 7.94
C SER A 135 -16.86 15.49 8.39
N LEU A 136 -16.34 16.61 8.89
CA LEU A 136 -15.00 16.69 9.48
C LEU A 136 -14.89 15.83 10.76
N ALA A 137 -15.85 15.94 11.67
CA ALA A 137 -15.92 15.13 12.88
C ALA A 137 -16.00 13.63 12.54
N LEU A 138 -16.67 13.27 11.44
CA LEU A 138 -16.80 11.89 11.01
C LEU A 138 -15.55 11.37 10.30
N CYS A 139 -14.84 12.20 9.54
CA CYS A 139 -13.48 11.88 9.10
C CYS A 139 -12.57 11.59 10.30
N ILE A 140 -12.63 12.44 11.33
CA ILE A 140 -11.88 12.23 12.57
C ILE A 140 -12.33 10.93 13.25
N LEU A 141 -13.64 10.63 13.28
CA LEU A 141 -14.18 9.40 13.84
C LEU A 141 -13.75 8.15 13.06
N LEU A 142 -13.74 8.20 11.72
CA LEU A 142 -13.29 7.09 10.87
C LEU A 142 -11.79 6.87 11.00
N ILE A 143 -11.00 7.95 11.07
CA ILE A 143 -9.55 7.88 11.32
C ILE A 143 -9.28 7.30 12.71
N THR A 144 -10.00 7.75 13.74
CA THR A 144 -9.84 7.24 15.11
C THR A 144 -10.35 5.81 15.26
N ALA A 145 -11.43 5.41 14.59
CA ALA A 145 -11.91 4.03 14.53
C ALA A 145 -10.91 3.10 13.79
N SER A 146 -10.32 3.58 12.70
CA SER A 146 -9.24 2.90 11.99
C SER A 146 -7.98 2.75 12.86
N LEU A 147 -7.60 3.81 13.59
CA LEU A 147 -6.46 3.77 14.51
C LEU A 147 -6.71 2.84 15.68
N THR A 148 -7.88 2.91 16.31
CA THR A 148 -8.23 2.04 17.44
C THR A 148 -8.32 0.58 17.01
N THR A 149 -8.88 0.28 15.85
CA THR A 149 -8.87 -1.10 15.32
C THR A 149 -7.46 -1.57 14.97
N HIS A 150 -6.59 -0.69 14.49
CA HIS A 150 -5.18 -1.02 14.30
C HIS A 150 -4.47 -1.31 15.63
N ILE A 151 -4.81 -0.58 16.70
CA ILE A 151 -4.27 -0.79 18.05
C ILE A 151 -4.80 -2.10 18.65
N VAL A 152 -6.11 -2.34 18.61
CA VAL A 152 -6.76 -3.55 19.15
C VAL A 152 -6.30 -4.80 18.39
N ASN A 153 -6.16 -4.73 17.08
CA ASN A 153 -5.62 -5.85 16.29
C ASN A 153 -4.16 -6.16 16.64
N ARG A 154 -3.35 -5.16 17.01
CA ARG A 154 -2.01 -5.41 17.55
C ARG A 154 -2.04 -6.13 18.89
N TYR A 155 -3.03 -5.84 19.74
CA TYR A 155 -3.17 -6.50 21.04
C TYR A 155 -3.61 -7.96 20.94
N HIS A 156 -4.53 -8.29 20.03
CA HIS A 156 -4.93 -9.69 19.78
C HIS A 156 -3.86 -10.53 19.05
N HIS A 157 -2.80 -9.89 18.56
CA HIS A 157 -1.76 -10.53 17.74
C HIS A 157 -0.85 -11.51 18.50
N ASN A 158 -1.01 -11.64 19.82
CA ASN A 158 -0.30 -12.63 20.63
C ASN A 158 -0.96 -14.03 20.59
N GLN A 159 -2.07 -14.20 19.88
CA GLN A 159 -2.70 -15.51 19.71
C GLN A 159 -2.17 -16.23 18.46
N LYS A 160 -1.85 -17.52 18.62
CA LYS A 160 -1.44 -18.43 17.55
C LYS A 160 -2.61 -18.67 16.59
N LEU A 161 -2.77 -17.81 15.59
CA LEU A 161 -3.78 -17.96 14.56
C LEU A 161 -3.25 -18.89 13.47
N ILE A 162 -3.75 -20.14 13.42
CA ILE A 162 -3.46 -21.07 12.34
C ILE A 162 -4.57 -20.97 11.32
N ILE A 163 -4.39 -20.14 10.29
CA ILE A 163 -5.31 -20.13 9.15
C ILE A 163 -4.83 -21.20 8.17
N ARG A 164 -5.59 -22.29 8.09
CA ARG A 164 -5.48 -23.28 7.01
C ARG A 164 -6.37 -22.86 5.85
N ALA A 165 -5.93 -21.84 5.13
CA ALA A 165 -6.47 -21.58 3.80
C ALA A 165 -5.69 -22.50 2.86
N THR A 166 -6.27 -23.67 2.55
CA THR A 166 -5.71 -24.67 1.63
C THR A 166 -4.90 -24.05 0.49
N PRO A 167 -3.66 -24.49 0.21
CA PRO A 167 -2.75 -25.41 0.91
C PRO A 167 -1.54 -24.67 1.53
N ILE A 168 -1.78 -23.45 2.01
CA ILE A 168 -0.79 -22.59 2.68
C ILE A 168 -1.20 -22.47 4.15
N SER A 169 -0.29 -22.79 5.07
CA SER A 169 -0.50 -22.51 6.49
C SER A 169 0.25 -21.24 6.88
N ILE A 170 -0.48 -20.27 7.42
CA ILE A 170 0.08 -19.02 7.91
C ILE A 170 0.00 -19.07 9.44
N GLU A 171 1.14 -18.90 10.10
CA GLU A 171 1.28 -18.91 11.54
C GLU A 171 2.01 -17.65 12.00
N GLN A 172 1.41 -16.89 12.92
CA GLN A 172 2.09 -15.78 13.57
C GLN A 172 2.89 -16.30 14.77
N LYS A 173 4.21 -16.15 14.76
CA LYS A 173 5.10 -16.48 15.89
C LYS A 173 5.68 -15.20 16.53
N GLN A 174 6.32 -15.32 17.69
CA GLN A 174 7.00 -14.19 18.35
C GLN A 174 8.08 -13.52 17.47
N GLY A 175 8.65 -14.26 16.50
CA GLY A 175 9.59 -13.75 15.48
C GLY A 175 8.93 -13.15 14.22
N GLY A 176 7.60 -13.08 14.18
CA GLY A 176 6.78 -12.57 13.08
C GLY A 176 6.08 -13.66 12.27
N THR A 177 5.70 -13.31 11.05
CA THR A 177 4.85 -14.14 10.19
C THR A 177 5.62 -15.30 9.58
N GLU A 178 5.24 -16.52 9.91
CA GLU A 178 5.70 -17.75 9.27
C GLU A 178 4.64 -18.25 8.28
N VAL A 179 5.06 -18.53 7.06
CA VAL A 179 4.21 -19.06 6.00
C VAL A 179 4.81 -20.37 5.56
N THR A 180 4.08 -21.47 5.74
CA THR A 180 4.48 -22.78 5.24
C THR A 180 3.62 -23.14 4.03
N VAL A 181 4.30 -23.37 2.91
CA VAL A 181 3.68 -23.79 1.66
C VAL A 181 3.83 -25.31 1.58
N SER A 182 2.72 -26.01 1.71
CA SER A 182 2.72 -27.47 1.67
C SER A 182 3.09 -28.00 0.27
N LYS A 183 3.54 -29.26 0.25
CA LYS A 183 3.86 -30.00 -0.98
C LYS A 183 2.74 -29.99 -2.03
N GLN A 184 1.47 -30.02 -1.60
CA GLN A 184 0.35 -30.03 -2.54
C GLN A 184 0.26 -28.72 -3.33
N THR A 185 0.49 -27.58 -2.67
CA THR A 185 0.53 -26.26 -3.34
C THR A 185 1.66 -26.17 -4.34
N ALA A 186 2.84 -26.66 -3.95
CA ALA A 186 4.04 -26.61 -4.79
C ALA A 186 3.83 -27.33 -6.14
N ARG A 187 2.90 -28.29 -6.21
CA ARG A 187 2.57 -29.03 -7.44
C ARG A 187 1.59 -28.30 -8.35
N MET A 188 0.79 -27.37 -7.83
CA MET A 188 -0.04 -26.52 -8.67
C MET A 188 0.88 -25.59 -9.47
N GLY A 189 0.68 -25.52 -10.78
CA GLY A 189 1.40 -24.58 -11.63
C GLY A 189 1.09 -23.15 -11.18
N VAL A 190 2.06 -22.48 -10.57
CA VAL A 190 1.88 -21.12 -10.05
C VAL A 190 2.70 -20.15 -10.89
N ASN A 191 2.06 -19.07 -11.30
CA ASN A 191 2.72 -17.93 -11.91
C ASN A 191 2.92 -16.81 -10.88
N LYS A 192 3.73 -15.81 -11.24
CA LYS A 192 4.03 -14.65 -10.38
C LYS A 192 2.75 -13.94 -9.90
N ALA A 193 1.79 -13.71 -10.78
CA ALA A 193 0.57 -12.98 -10.48
C ALA A 193 -0.29 -13.73 -9.46
N THR A 194 -0.56 -15.01 -9.69
CA THR A 194 -1.31 -15.89 -8.77
C THR A 194 -0.66 -15.90 -7.40
N LEU A 195 0.68 -15.97 -7.33
CA LEU A 195 1.39 -15.92 -6.06
C LEU A 195 1.12 -14.59 -5.33
N ILE A 196 1.29 -13.45 -6.00
CA ILE A 196 1.08 -12.14 -5.39
C ILE A 196 -0.39 -11.95 -4.98
N PHE A 197 -1.33 -12.23 -5.88
CA PHE A 197 -2.76 -11.99 -5.66
C PHE A 197 -3.40 -12.95 -4.66
N ASN A 198 -2.87 -14.15 -4.48
CA ASN A 198 -3.42 -15.10 -3.50
C ASN A 198 -2.65 -15.08 -2.17
N LEU A 199 -1.31 -15.10 -2.22
CA LEU A 199 -0.50 -15.20 -1.01
C LEU A 199 -0.49 -13.90 -0.21
N GLN A 200 -0.26 -12.75 -0.87
CA GLN A 200 -0.13 -11.48 -0.15
C GLN A 200 -1.43 -11.12 0.61
N PRO A 201 -2.62 -11.21 0.00
CA PRO A 201 -3.83 -10.86 0.73
C PRO A 201 -4.20 -11.91 1.78
N ALA A 202 -3.86 -13.19 1.56
CA ALA A 202 -4.01 -14.21 2.60
C ALA A 202 -3.14 -13.90 3.84
N VAL A 203 -1.88 -13.52 3.62
CA VAL A 203 -0.94 -13.10 4.68
C VAL A 203 -1.44 -11.85 5.40
N VAL A 204 -1.92 -10.85 4.66
CA VAL A 204 -2.50 -9.62 5.25
C VAL A 204 -3.76 -9.92 6.06
N LYS A 205 -4.68 -10.75 5.55
CA LYS A 205 -5.90 -11.11 6.29
C LYS A 205 -5.57 -11.81 7.61
N ALA A 206 -4.55 -12.67 7.58
CA ALA A 206 -4.10 -13.44 8.72
C ALA A 206 -3.36 -12.60 9.76
N THR A 207 -2.50 -11.68 9.30
CA THR A 207 -1.50 -11.05 10.19
C THR A 207 -1.63 -9.53 10.28
N GLY A 208 -2.38 -8.90 9.38
CA GLY A 208 -2.46 -7.44 9.25
C GLY A 208 -1.16 -6.82 8.75
N SER A 209 -0.18 -7.63 8.34
CA SER A 209 1.10 -7.19 7.81
C SER A 209 1.30 -7.81 6.43
N PRO A 210 1.81 -7.05 5.44
CA PRO A 210 2.19 -7.61 4.15
C PRO A 210 3.56 -8.32 4.20
N GLN A 211 4.28 -8.23 5.31
CA GLN A 211 5.64 -8.76 5.43
C GLN A 211 5.65 -10.23 5.90
N ILE A 212 6.40 -11.06 5.20
CA ILE A 212 6.63 -12.46 5.55
C ILE A 212 8.01 -12.56 6.24
N SER A 213 8.03 -12.93 7.53
CA SER A 213 9.29 -13.13 8.26
C SER A 213 9.99 -14.39 7.82
N ASN A 214 9.29 -15.52 7.80
CA ASN A 214 9.83 -16.83 7.45
C ASN A 214 8.92 -17.49 6.42
N LEU A 215 9.43 -17.77 5.23
CA LEU A 215 8.75 -18.59 4.23
C LEU A 215 9.36 -19.98 4.23
N ILE A 216 8.59 -21.00 4.59
CA ILE A 216 8.97 -22.41 4.58
C ILE A 216 8.36 -23.06 3.34
N LEU A 217 9.20 -23.56 2.44
CA LEU A 217 8.77 -24.30 1.26
C LEU A 217 8.99 -25.79 1.45
N GLU A 218 7.92 -26.58 1.46
CA GLU A 218 7.99 -28.04 1.49
C GLU A 218 8.03 -28.57 0.05
N GLN A 219 9.17 -29.13 -0.36
CA GLN A 219 9.34 -29.75 -1.68
C GLN A 219 8.93 -28.84 -2.86
N PRO A 220 9.57 -27.66 -3.04
CA PRO A 220 9.21 -26.75 -4.11
C PRO A 220 9.46 -27.34 -5.50
N THR A 221 8.58 -27.02 -6.45
CA THR A 221 8.81 -27.33 -7.87
C THR A 221 9.61 -26.22 -8.55
N SER A 222 10.21 -26.52 -9.71
CA SER A 222 10.95 -25.53 -10.50
C SER A 222 10.09 -24.33 -10.92
N ALA A 223 8.82 -24.57 -11.26
CA ALA A 223 7.85 -23.53 -11.57
C ALA A 223 7.64 -22.58 -10.37
N TRP A 224 7.50 -23.13 -9.16
CA TRP A 224 7.38 -22.35 -7.93
C TRP A 224 8.63 -21.52 -7.63
N CYS A 225 9.83 -22.12 -7.74
CA CYS A 225 11.08 -21.40 -7.56
C CYS A 225 11.20 -20.22 -8.53
N LYS A 226 10.80 -20.41 -9.79
CA LYS A 226 10.78 -19.35 -10.82
C LYS A 226 9.74 -18.27 -10.53
N ALA A 227 8.52 -18.63 -10.15
CA ALA A 227 7.47 -17.67 -9.83
C ALA A 227 7.81 -16.85 -8.58
N LEU A 228 8.34 -17.51 -7.55
CA LEU A 228 8.73 -16.89 -6.30
C LEU A 228 9.93 -15.97 -6.45
N SER A 229 10.93 -16.33 -7.26
CA SER A 229 12.08 -15.45 -7.51
C SER A 229 11.66 -14.14 -8.20
N GLN A 230 10.64 -14.18 -9.06
CA GLN A 230 10.06 -13.00 -9.70
C GLN A 230 9.18 -12.17 -8.75
N ALA A 231 8.60 -12.79 -7.72
CA ALA A 231 7.69 -12.15 -6.77
C ALA A 231 8.36 -11.68 -5.46
N VAL A 232 9.58 -12.17 -5.17
CA VAL A 232 10.30 -11.93 -3.91
C VAL A 232 10.44 -10.45 -3.57
N THR A 233 10.68 -9.61 -4.58
CA THR A 233 10.83 -8.17 -4.42
C THR A 233 9.55 -7.46 -3.98
N GLN A 234 8.39 -8.05 -4.25
CA GLN A 234 7.07 -7.50 -3.91
C GLN A 234 6.55 -8.06 -2.58
N LEU A 235 6.81 -9.34 -2.28
CA LEU A 235 6.33 -10.01 -1.06
C LEU A 235 7.12 -9.68 0.22
N LYS A 236 8.25 -8.96 0.12
CA LYS A 236 9.07 -8.53 1.26
C LYS A 236 9.41 -9.69 2.23
N ILE A 237 9.87 -10.81 1.67
CA ILE A 237 10.25 -12.01 2.43
C ILE A 237 11.63 -11.78 3.07
N LYS A 238 11.74 -11.93 4.40
CA LYS A 238 13.01 -11.82 5.12
C LYS A 238 13.82 -13.10 5.05
N ASN A 239 13.28 -14.20 5.57
CA ASN A 239 13.95 -15.49 5.60
C ASN A 239 13.22 -16.50 4.73
N LEU A 240 14.00 -17.26 3.96
CA LEU A 240 13.51 -18.36 3.15
C LEU A 240 14.15 -19.67 3.66
N ASN A 241 13.32 -20.57 4.18
CA ASN A 241 13.72 -21.92 4.55
C ASN A 241 13.13 -22.90 3.54
N VAL A 242 13.96 -23.79 3.01
CA VAL A 242 13.52 -24.78 2.02
C VAL A 242 13.75 -26.15 2.61
N GLN A 243 12.65 -26.87 2.85
CA GLN A 243 12.70 -28.23 3.34
C GLN A 243 12.77 -29.18 2.14
N LEU A 244 13.97 -29.69 1.90
CA LEU A 244 14.26 -30.63 0.84
C LEU A 244 14.21 -32.03 1.44
N SER A 245 13.37 -32.89 0.87
CA SER A 245 13.38 -34.31 1.22
C SER A 245 14.56 -34.95 0.50
N TYR A 246 15.40 -35.70 1.22
CA TYR A 246 16.69 -36.31 0.83
C TYR A 246 16.76 -37.13 -0.50
N LYS A 247 15.71 -37.18 -1.32
CA LYS A 247 15.77 -37.77 -2.66
C LYS A 247 16.52 -36.84 -3.62
N LYS A 248 17.61 -37.38 -4.19
CA LYS A 248 18.49 -36.83 -5.25
C LYS A 248 17.85 -35.67 -6.02
N GLU A 249 18.23 -34.45 -5.67
CA GLU A 249 17.72 -33.24 -6.32
C GLU A 249 18.19 -33.16 -7.77
N SER A 250 17.31 -32.67 -8.65
CA SER A 250 17.72 -32.30 -10.01
C SER A 250 18.69 -31.11 -9.93
N PRO A 251 19.83 -31.14 -10.65
CA PRO A 251 20.78 -30.02 -10.67
C PRO A 251 20.14 -28.70 -11.14
N ALA A 252 19.07 -28.76 -11.94
CA ALA A 252 18.31 -27.59 -12.35
C ALA A 252 17.58 -26.92 -11.17
N LEU A 253 17.01 -27.72 -10.25
CA LEU A 253 16.33 -27.21 -9.06
C LEU A 253 17.32 -26.57 -8.10
N ALA A 254 18.48 -27.20 -7.88
CA ALA A 254 19.55 -26.65 -7.05
C ALA A 254 20.01 -25.27 -7.54
N ARG A 255 20.21 -25.10 -8.85
CA ARG A 255 20.54 -23.79 -9.46
C ARG A 255 19.47 -22.74 -9.21
N GLN A 256 18.18 -23.11 -9.36
CA GLN A 256 17.07 -22.20 -9.12
C GLN A 256 16.90 -21.83 -7.64
N LEU A 257 17.15 -22.76 -6.73
CA LEU A 257 17.13 -22.50 -5.28
C LEU A 257 18.26 -21.56 -4.87
N THR A 258 19.46 -21.72 -5.44
CA THR A 258 20.57 -20.79 -5.22
C THR A 258 20.22 -19.39 -5.74
N ALA A 259 19.65 -19.30 -6.94
CA ALA A 259 19.19 -18.02 -7.51
C ALA A 259 18.06 -17.37 -6.68
N LEU A 260 17.18 -18.18 -6.10
CA LEU A 260 16.11 -17.70 -5.23
C LEU A 260 16.66 -17.17 -3.89
N LYS A 261 17.58 -17.92 -3.26
CA LYS A 261 18.25 -17.48 -2.02
C LYS A 261 19.01 -16.17 -2.22
N SER A 262 19.74 -16.03 -3.34
CA SER A 262 20.44 -14.78 -3.66
C SER A 262 19.48 -13.63 -3.92
N ALA A 263 18.33 -13.87 -4.57
CA ALA A 263 17.29 -12.85 -4.77
C ALA A 263 16.69 -12.36 -3.44
N CYS A 264 16.44 -13.27 -2.48
CA CYS A 264 16.00 -12.90 -1.13
C CYS A 264 17.04 -12.00 -0.43
N LEU A 265 18.31 -12.41 -0.41
CA LEU A 265 19.40 -11.64 0.20
C LEU A 265 19.60 -10.26 -0.44
N ALA A 266 19.46 -10.17 -1.77
CA ALA A 266 19.52 -8.91 -2.50
C ALA A 266 18.36 -7.95 -2.15
N SER A 267 17.19 -8.49 -1.82
CA SER A 267 16.04 -7.67 -1.41
C SER A 267 16.25 -7.02 -0.05
N ASP A 268 16.85 -7.74 0.90
CA ASP A 268 17.17 -7.24 2.24
C ASP A 268 18.27 -6.16 2.22
N THR A 269 19.32 -6.37 1.41
CA THR A 269 20.41 -5.40 1.27
C THR A 269 19.94 -4.08 0.65
N LYS A 270 19.12 -4.12 -0.40
CA LYS A 270 18.49 -2.90 -0.97
C LYS A 270 17.63 -2.18 0.05
N TYR A 271 16.89 -2.92 0.88
CA TYR A 271 16.10 -2.35 1.96
C TYR A 271 16.98 -1.65 3.01
N ALA A 272 18.08 -2.29 3.41
CA ALA A 272 19.05 -1.73 4.36
C ALA A 272 19.74 -0.46 3.81
N GLN A 273 20.15 -0.45 2.54
CA GLN A 273 20.76 0.70 1.89
C GLN A 273 19.78 1.88 1.78
N LYS A 274 18.54 1.64 1.35
CA LYS A 274 17.51 2.69 1.26
C LYS A 274 17.17 3.26 2.64
N LYS A 275 17.22 2.45 3.69
CA LYS A 275 17.04 2.90 5.08
C LYS A 275 18.21 3.78 5.54
N LYS A 276 19.46 3.43 5.21
CA LYS A 276 20.65 4.26 5.52
C LYS A 276 20.61 5.62 4.81
N GLN A 277 20.16 5.68 3.56
CA GLN A 277 20.06 6.93 2.80
C GLN A 277 18.96 7.89 3.29
N ARG A 278 17.93 7.38 3.98
CA ARG A 278 16.82 8.20 4.50
C ARG A 278 17.05 8.77 5.90
N ILE A 279 18.07 8.33 6.61
CA ILE A 279 18.49 8.98 7.85
C ILE A 279 19.30 10.19 7.41
N PRO A 280 18.78 11.44 7.49
CA PRO A 280 19.60 12.61 7.20
C PRO A 280 20.86 12.49 8.05
N PRO A 281 22.06 12.78 7.50
CA PRO A 281 23.30 12.65 8.26
C PRO A 281 23.11 13.43 9.54
N THR A 282 22.96 12.72 10.66
CA THR A 282 22.73 13.33 11.95
C THR A 282 23.90 14.28 12.10
N ARG A 283 23.62 15.58 12.03
CA ARG A 283 24.63 16.64 12.12
C ARG A 283 25.41 16.26 13.36
N ARG A 284 26.62 15.73 13.20
CA ARG A 284 27.48 15.35 14.31
C ARG A 284 27.64 16.66 15.05
N LEU A 285 26.86 16.85 16.11
CA LEU A 285 27.11 17.89 17.09
C LEU A 285 28.50 17.53 17.55
N THR A 286 29.47 18.28 17.04
CA THR A 286 30.81 18.26 17.57
C THR A 286 30.61 18.60 19.03
N ASN A 287 30.66 17.59 19.88
CA ASN A 287 30.84 17.76 21.30
C ASN A 287 32.19 18.48 21.41
N LYS A 288 32.15 19.82 21.34
CA LYS A 288 33.24 20.65 21.82
C LYS A 288 33.43 20.19 23.26
N PRO A 289 34.60 19.67 23.63
CA PRO A 289 34.85 19.29 25.01
C PRO A 289 34.60 20.55 25.85
N ALA A 290 33.67 20.46 26.79
CA ALA A 290 33.44 21.51 27.75
C ALA A 290 34.77 21.74 28.50
N SER A 291 35.40 22.88 28.23
CA SER A 291 36.56 23.35 28.97
C SER A 291 36.15 23.47 30.44
N LYS A 292 36.59 22.50 31.25
CA LYS A 292 36.54 22.60 32.71
C LYS A 292 37.42 23.77 33.13
N ARG A 293 36.82 24.94 33.37
CA ARG A 293 37.45 25.98 34.19
C ARG A 293 37.44 25.49 35.63
N ILE A 294 38.63 25.20 36.15
CA ILE A 294 38.86 25.01 37.58
C ILE A 294 38.86 26.43 38.20
N PRO A 295 38.04 26.72 39.22
CA PRO A 295 38.14 27.98 39.94
C PRO A 295 39.45 28.00 40.74
N LYS A 296 40.28 29.02 40.51
CA LYS A 296 41.40 29.35 41.41
C LYS A 296 40.79 29.88 42.71
N ILE A 297 41.08 29.21 43.81
CA ILE A 297 41.02 29.78 45.15
C ILE A 297 42.42 30.34 45.43
N ILE A 298 42.45 31.58 45.92
CA ILE A 298 43.54 32.48 46.39
C ILE A 298 43.50 33.78 45.60
#